data_AF-M0B3L1-F1
#
_entry.id   AF-M0B3L1-F1
#
_cell.length_a   1.000
_cell.length_b   1.000
_cell.length_c   1.000
_cell.angle_alpha   90.00
_cell.angle_beta   90.00
_cell.angle_gamma   90.00
#
_symmetry.space_group_name_H-M   'P 1'
#
loop_
_entity.id
_entity.type
_entity.pdbx_description
1 polymer ?
#
loop_
_entity_poly.entity_id
_entity_poly.type
_entity_poly.pdbx_seq_one_letter_code
_entity_poly.pdbx_strand_id
1 'polypeptide(L)'
;MDFLEAIRDPPVDNVEFTALYLHLDDANKELIDQSDPVTFYFEDQDLVHTSVSLEREPDVYVTISPLTRPFACDHTFRDLIIHQLKCQIRDLHYRQGGRPPKRYLVQGIGLHEIEIAPLDQQVR
;
A
#
# COMPACT_ATOMS: atom_id res chain seq x y z
N MET A 1 -18.73 -7.81 1.19
CA MET A 1 -18.29 -7.97 2.61
C MET A 1 -17.58 -6.69 3.01
N ASP A 2 -17.73 -6.15 4.23
CA ASP A 2 -17.04 -4.90 4.59
C ASP A 2 -15.52 -5.12 4.66
N PHE A 3 -14.72 -4.17 4.19
CA PHE A 3 -13.26 -4.33 4.15
C PHE A 3 -12.64 -4.39 5.54
N LEU A 4 -13.19 -3.65 6.51
CA LEU A 4 -12.75 -3.71 7.90
C LEU A 4 -13.08 -5.07 8.53
N GLU A 5 -14.22 -5.65 8.17
CA GLU A 5 -14.63 -6.99 8.60
C GLU A 5 -13.66 -8.03 8.03
N ALA A 6 -13.36 -7.96 6.73
CA ALA A 6 -12.44 -8.89 6.06
C ALA A 6 -11.01 -8.90 6.62
N ILE A 7 -10.49 -7.76 7.10
CA ILE A 7 -9.15 -7.71 7.74
C ILE A 7 -9.15 -8.12 9.22
N ARG A 8 -10.31 -8.11 9.89
CA ARG A 8 -10.47 -8.47 11.30
C ARG A 8 -10.80 -9.95 11.47
N ASP A 9 -11.67 -10.45 10.62
CA ASP A 9 -12.16 -11.82 10.60
C ASP A 9 -12.13 -12.32 9.15
N PRO A 10 -10.94 -12.64 8.63
CA PRO A 10 -10.82 -13.09 7.25
C PRO A 10 -11.56 -14.41 7.01
N PRO A 11 -12.07 -14.63 5.78
CA PRO A 11 -12.87 -15.82 5.46
C PRO A 11 -12.06 -17.13 5.42
N VAL A 12 -10.74 -17.06 5.56
CA VAL A 12 -9.78 -18.16 5.45
C VAL A 12 -8.64 -17.98 6.47
N ASP A 13 -7.97 -19.07 6.84
CA ASP A 13 -6.80 -19.07 7.72
C ASP A 13 -5.49 -18.80 6.95
N ASN A 14 -4.38 -18.56 7.66
CA ASN A 14 -3.04 -18.32 7.09
C ASN A 14 -2.99 -17.17 6.07
N VAL A 15 -3.74 -16.11 6.35
CA VAL A 15 -3.78 -14.90 5.53
C VAL A 15 -2.46 -14.16 5.57
N GLU A 16 -1.98 -13.76 4.41
CA GLU A 16 -0.81 -12.91 4.23
C GLU A 16 -1.23 -11.43 4.15
N PHE A 17 -2.26 -11.12 3.34
CA PHE A 17 -2.92 -9.81 3.30
C PHE A 17 -4.30 -9.86 2.64
N THR A 18 -5.11 -8.84 2.90
CA THR A 18 -6.33 -8.54 2.14
C THR A 18 -6.06 -7.38 1.19
N ALA A 19 -6.46 -7.50 -0.06
CA ALA A 19 -6.34 -6.48 -1.09
C ALA A 19 -7.70 -5.83 -1.38
N LEU A 20 -7.68 -4.55 -1.70
CA LEU A 20 -8.78 -3.83 -2.33
C LEU A 20 -8.30 -3.34 -3.69
N TYR A 21 -9.00 -3.77 -4.74
CA TYR A 21 -8.71 -3.34 -6.10
C TYR A 21 -9.50 -2.09 -6.42
N LEU A 22 -8.80 -1.08 -6.93
CA LEU A 22 -9.34 0.26 -7.17
C LEU A 22 -9.30 0.56 -8.66
N HIS A 23 -10.42 1.08 -9.15
CA HIS A 23 -10.60 1.53 -10.51
C HIS A 23 -10.73 3.04 -10.51
N LEU A 24 -9.88 3.72 -11.27
CA LEU A 24 -9.89 5.16 -11.42
C LEU A 24 -10.55 5.57 -12.75
N ASP A 25 -10.97 6.82 -12.83
CA ASP A 25 -11.37 7.43 -14.11
C ASP A 25 -10.21 7.44 -15.11
N ASP A 26 -10.50 7.65 -16.40
CA ASP A 26 -9.48 7.64 -17.46
C ASP A 26 -8.35 8.67 -17.24
N ALA A 27 -8.60 9.71 -16.42
CA ALA A 27 -7.62 10.72 -16.07
C ALA A 27 -6.79 10.38 -14.81
N ASN A 28 -7.05 9.26 -14.14
CA ASN A 28 -6.45 8.82 -12.87
C ASN A 28 -6.57 9.87 -11.74
N LYS A 29 -7.71 10.56 -11.66
CA LYS A 29 -7.99 11.61 -10.67
C LYS A 29 -9.03 11.22 -9.65
N GLU A 30 -9.99 10.37 -10.02
CA GLU A 30 -11.11 10.02 -9.16
C GLU A 30 -11.28 8.50 -9.08
N LEU A 31 -11.65 8.00 -7.90
CA LEU A 31 -12.05 6.61 -7.70
C LEU A 31 -13.46 6.42 -8.27
N ILE A 32 -13.60 5.54 -9.26
CA ILE A 32 -14.87 5.25 -9.91
C ILE A 32 -15.50 3.95 -9.41
N ASP A 33 -14.68 2.98 -9.03
CA ASP A 33 -15.15 1.69 -8.52
C ASP A 33 -14.09 1.00 -7.64
N GLN A 34 -14.53 0.04 -6.84
CA GLN A 34 -13.65 -0.82 -6.06
C GLN A 34 -14.21 -2.25 -5.97
N SER A 35 -13.32 -3.24 -5.90
CA SER A 35 -13.73 -4.63 -5.68
C SER A 35 -14.24 -4.86 -4.25
N ASP A 36 -14.92 -5.99 -4.05
CA ASP A 36 -14.99 -6.61 -2.72
C ASP A 36 -13.57 -6.94 -2.21
N PRO A 37 -13.37 -7.07 -0.88
CA PRO A 37 -12.09 -7.46 -0.30
C PRO A 37 -11.59 -8.80 -0.85
N VAL A 38 -10.36 -8.84 -1.36
CA VAL A 38 -9.73 -10.06 -1.88
C VAL A 38 -8.69 -10.55 -0.89
N THR A 39 -8.89 -11.71 -0.29
CA THR A 39 -7.96 -12.22 0.74
C THR A 39 -6.92 -13.13 0.11
N PHE A 40 -5.64 -12.82 0.31
CA PHE A 40 -4.49 -13.62 -0.10
C PHE A 40 -3.98 -14.46 1.08
N TYR A 41 -3.78 -15.75 0.86
CA TYR A 41 -3.42 -16.71 1.89
C TYR A 41 -2.53 -17.81 1.32
N PHE A 42 -1.79 -18.50 2.18
CA PHE A 42 -0.95 -19.62 1.77
C PHE A 42 -1.72 -20.94 1.80
N GLU A 43 -1.74 -21.64 0.66
CA GLU A 43 -2.19 -23.01 0.52
C GLU A 43 -1.01 -23.85 0.01
N ASP A 44 -0.57 -24.84 0.80
CA ASP A 44 0.56 -25.71 0.45
C ASP A 44 1.84 -25.00 -0.08
N GLN A 45 2.16 -23.83 0.51
CA GLN A 45 3.27 -22.92 0.18
C GLN A 45 3.04 -21.98 -1.00
N ASP A 46 1.94 -22.13 -1.73
CA ASP A 46 1.54 -21.22 -2.79
C ASP A 46 0.68 -20.08 -2.24
N LEU A 47 0.98 -18.85 -2.69
CA LEU A 47 0.15 -17.70 -2.37
C LEU A 47 -1.05 -17.67 -3.33
N VAL A 48 -2.22 -17.97 -2.80
CA VAL A 48 -3.50 -17.97 -3.53
C VAL A 48 -4.41 -16.87 -2.99
N HIS A 49 -5.56 -16.66 -3.63
CA HIS A 49 -6.51 -15.65 -3.20
C HIS A 49 -7.96 -16.09 -3.35
N THR A 50 -8.85 -15.48 -2.58
CA THR A 50 -10.30 -15.67 -2.72
C THR A 50 -10.78 -15.25 -4.11
N SER A 51 -11.85 -15.89 -4.60
CA SER A 51 -12.42 -15.55 -5.90
C SER A 51 -12.83 -14.08 -5.96
N VAL A 52 -12.48 -13.44 -7.08
CA VAL A 52 -12.84 -12.05 -7.37
C VAL A 52 -13.26 -11.98 -8.83
N SER A 53 -14.39 -11.30 -9.09
CA SER A 53 -14.83 -11.00 -10.44
C SER A 53 -14.51 -9.55 -10.72
N LEU A 54 -13.71 -9.31 -11.74
CA LEU A 54 -13.31 -7.97 -12.16
C LEU A 54 -13.79 -7.77 -13.60
N GLU A 55 -14.52 -6.68 -13.84
CA GLU A 55 -14.94 -6.30 -15.19
C GLU A 55 -13.75 -5.82 -16.04
N ARG A 56 -12.74 -5.24 -15.38
CA ARG A 56 -11.46 -4.82 -15.96
C ARG A 56 -10.34 -4.93 -14.94
N GLU A 57 -9.09 -4.96 -15.42
CA GLU A 57 -7.91 -4.89 -14.55
C GLU A 57 -7.94 -3.61 -13.70
N PRO A 58 -7.52 -3.68 -12.42
CA PRO A 58 -7.51 -2.52 -11.55
C PRO A 58 -6.34 -1.61 -11.87
N ASP A 59 -6.56 -0.31 -11.69
CA ASP A 59 -5.52 0.70 -11.90
C ASP A 59 -4.54 0.71 -10.72
N VAL A 60 -5.04 0.45 -9.51
CA VAL A 60 -4.26 0.42 -8.26
C VAL A 60 -4.80 -0.65 -7.33
N TYR A 61 -3.94 -1.19 -6.46
CA TYR A 61 -4.35 -2.07 -5.37
C TYR A 61 -3.81 -1.57 -4.03
N VAL A 62 -4.61 -1.74 -2.98
CA VAL A 62 -4.22 -1.46 -1.59
C VAL A 62 -4.20 -2.78 -0.84
N THR A 63 -3.08 -3.13 -0.21
CA THR A 63 -2.95 -4.35 0.60
C THR A 63 -2.84 -4.01 2.08
N ILE A 64 -3.52 -4.80 2.91
CA ILE A 64 -3.46 -4.71 4.37
C ILE A 64 -3.28 -6.12 4.93
N SER A 65 -2.18 -6.35 5.65
CA SER A 65 -1.97 -7.60 6.38
C SER A 65 -3.01 -7.79 7.49
N PRO A 66 -3.39 -9.03 7.82
CA PRO A 66 -4.40 -9.30 8.84
C PRO A 66 -3.98 -8.75 10.19
N LEU A 67 -4.95 -8.20 10.92
CA LEU A 67 -4.69 -7.54 12.19
C LEU A 67 -4.53 -8.60 13.29
N THR A 68 -3.30 -9.05 13.54
CA THR A 68 -3.00 -10.08 14.56
C THR A 68 -3.28 -9.65 16.00
N ARG A 69 -3.51 -8.36 16.26
CA ARG A 69 -3.98 -7.83 17.54
C ARG A 69 -4.99 -6.70 17.29
N PRO A 70 -5.99 -6.51 18.16
CA PRO A 70 -6.78 -5.29 18.15
C PRO A 70 -5.87 -4.10 18.45
N PHE A 71 -5.50 -3.35 17.42
CA PHE A 71 -4.83 -2.07 17.58
C PHE A 71 -5.93 -1.06 17.83
N ALA A 72 -5.99 -0.51 19.05
CA ALA A 72 -6.73 0.74 19.22
C ALA A 72 -6.10 1.74 18.24
N CYS A 73 -6.92 2.48 17.49
CA CYS A 73 -6.49 3.67 16.75
C CYS A 73 -6.03 4.76 17.73
N ASP A 74 -5.00 4.46 18.52
CA ASP A 74 -4.39 5.39 19.43
C ASP A 74 -3.39 6.27 18.66
N HIS A 75 -2.84 7.26 19.35
CA HIS A 75 -1.88 8.17 18.75
C HIS A 75 -0.67 7.43 18.17
N THR A 76 -0.31 6.25 18.69
CA THR A 76 0.83 5.48 18.21
C THR A 76 0.59 4.91 16.81
N PHE A 77 -0.59 4.36 16.51
CA PHE A 77 -0.89 3.90 15.15
C PHE A 77 -0.90 5.06 14.14
N ARG A 78 -1.55 6.17 14.50
CA ARG A 78 -1.55 7.37 13.68
C ARG A 78 -0.11 7.86 13.41
N ASP A 79 0.73 7.86 14.42
CA ASP A 79 2.11 8.35 14.30
C ASP A 79 2.96 7.40 13.44
N LEU A 80 2.70 6.08 13.46
CA LEU A 80 3.31 5.11 12.53
C LEU A 80 2.90 5.37 11.08
N ILE A 81 1.60 5.60 10.81
CA ILE A 81 1.12 5.93 9.46
C ILE A 81 1.70 7.25 8.97
N ILE A 82 1.70 8.28 9.82
CA ILE A 82 2.32 9.58 9.50
C ILE A 82 3.82 9.41 9.20
N HIS A 83 4.52 8.59 9.98
CA HIS A 83 5.93 8.31 9.75
C HIS A 83 6.16 7.61 8.40
N GLN A 84 5.36 6.61 8.07
CA GLN A 84 5.43 5.89 6.80
C GLN A 84 5.14 6.81 5.60
N LEU A 85 4.12 7.66 5.69
CA LEU A 85 3.79 8.64 4.66
C LEU A 85 4.94 9.64 4.45
N LYS A 86 5.62 10.07 5.52
CA LYS A 86 6.80 10.94 5.41
C LYS A 86 7.95 10.25 4.66
N CYS A 87 8.17 8.96 4.90
CA CYS A 87 9.15 8.16 4.15
C CYS A 87 8.80 8.07 2.66
N GLN A 88 7.53 7.87 2.31
CA GLN A 88 7.11 7.82 0.89
C GLN A 88 7.29 9.17 0.19
N ILE A 89 6.94 10.28 0.84
CA ILE A 89 7.15 11.63 0.29
C ILE A 89 8.64 11.91 0.08
N ARG A 90 9.49 11.50 1.03
CA ARG A 90 10.95 11.59 0.91
C ARG A 90 11.44 10.88 -0.34
N ASP A 91 11.00 9.64 -0.55
CA ASP A 91 11.42 8.80 -1.67
C ASP A 91 10.97 9.35 -3.02
N LEU A 92 9.78 9.96 -3.09
CA LEU A 92 9.31 10.66 -4.29
C LEU A 92 10.25 11.80 -4.68
N HIS A 93 10.73 12.60 -3.72
CA HIS A 93 11.70 13.65 -4.00
C HIS A 93 13.01 13.09 -4.55
N TYR A 94 13.53 12.01 -3.96
CA TYR A 94 14.75 11.39 -4.45
C TYR A 94 14.59 10.82 -5.86
N ARG A 95 13.46 10.17 -6.16
CA ARG A 95 13.15 9.68 -7.52
C ARG A 95 13.01 10.79 -8.55
N GLN A 96 12.73 12.02 -8.11
CA GLN A 96 12.71 13.21 -8.97
C GLN A 96 14.08 13.89 -9.09
N GLY A 97 15.15 13.29 -8.55
CA GLY A 97 16.48 13.91 -8.52
C GLY A 97 16.57 15.11 -7.57
N GLY A 98 15.64 15.23 -6.62
CA GLY A 98 15.56 16.34 -5.67
C GLY A 98 15.91 15.92 -4.24
N ARG A 99 16.32 16.90 -3.43
CA ARG A 99 16.42 16.70 -1.97
C ARG A 99 15.08 16.97 -1.31
N PRO A 100 14.59 16.07 -0.44
CA PRO A 100 13.34 16.29 0.29
C PRO A 100 13.49 17.41 1.33
N PRO A 101 12.40 18.16 1.61
CA PRO A 101 12.35 19.15 2.68
C PRO A 101 12.69 18.54 4.05
N LYS A 102 13.25 19.36 4.98
CA LYS A 102 13.71 18.90 6.31
C LYS A 102 12.69 18.06 7.08
N ARG A 103 11.40 18.39 7.00
CA ARG A 103 10.32 17.66 7.71
C ARG A 103 10.09 16.22 7.21
N TYR A 104 10.61 15.89 6.04
CA TYR A 104 10.54 14.57 5.41
C TYR A 104 11.90 13.86 5.39
N LEU A 105 12.96 14.48 5.91
CA LEU A 105 14.25 13.80 6.17
C LEU A 105 14.13 12.93 7.43
N VAL A 106 13.26 11.94 7.37
CA VAL A 106 13.04 10.95 8.43
C VAL A 106 13.83 9.68 8.10
N GLN A 107 14.32 9.00 9.13
CA GLN A 107 14.87 7.64 9.02
C GLN A 107 13.70 6.64 9.04
N GLY A 108 13.74 5.58 8.23
CA GLY A 108 12.65 4.59 8.15
C GLY A 108 12.88 3.58 7.02
N ILE A 109 11.82 2.97 6.50
CA ILE A 109 11.95 2.09 5.33
C ILE A 109 11.96 2.96 4.06
N GLY A 110 12.72 2.57 3.04
CA GLY A 110 12.76 3.23 1.74
C GLY A 110 14.13 3.79 1.37
N LEU A 111 14.16 4.71 0.42
CA LEU A 111 15.38 5.22 -0.19
C LEU A 111 16.06 6.26 0.72
N HIS A 112 17.21 5.90 1.29
CA HIS A 112 17.95 6.77 2.24
C HIS A 112 19.26 7.31 1.66
N GLU A 113 19.84 6.56 0.73
CA GLU A 113 21.20 6.76 0.23
C GLU A 113 21.23 6.70 -1.29
N ILE A 114 20.36 7.47 -1.95
CA ILE A 114 20.50 7.65 -3.40
C ILE A 114 21.48 8.80 -3.64
N GLU A 115 22.60 8.53 -4.32
CA GLU A 115 23.32 9.58 -5.02
C GLU A 115 22.35 10.26 -5.98
N ILE A 116 22.06 11.53 -5.72
CA ILE A 116 21.06 12.29 -6.45
C ILE A 116 21.63 12.59 -7.84
N ALA A 117 21.42 11.66 -8.78
CA ALA A 117 21.69 11.88 -10.19
C ALA A 117 20.52 12.69 -10.79
N PRO A 118 20.79 13.70 -11.63
CA PRO A 118 19.78 14.42 -12.39
C PRO A 118 18.83 13.47 -13.14
N LEU A 119 17.54 13.83 -13.25
CA LEU A 119 16.48 12.98 -13.82
C LEU A 119 16.80 12.50 -15.25
N ASP A 120 17.48 13.34 -16.03
CA ASP A 120 17.97 13.07 -17.39
C ASP A 120 19.03 11.95 -17.46
N GLN A 121 19.64 11.59 -16.33
CA GLN A 121 20.64 10.52 -16.23
C GLN A 121 20.09 9.20 -15.69
N GLN A 122 18.85 9.19 -15.19
CA GLN A 122 18.21 7.99 -14.61
C GLN A 122 17.39 7.18 -15.63
N VAL A 123 17.18 7.71 -16.84
CA VAL A 123 16.51 7.00 -17.94
C VAL A 123 17.57 6.40 -18.87
N ARG A 124 17.94 5.14 -18.62
CA ARG A 124 18.64 4.27 -19.58
C ARG A 124 18.02 2.89 -19.57
#